data_AF-A0A6G1IQY0-F1
#
_entry.id   AF-A0A6G1IQY0-F1
#
_cell.length_a   1.000
_cell.length_b   1.000
_cell.length_c   1.000
_cell.angle_alpha   90.00
_cell.angle_beta   90.00
_cell.angle_gamma   90.00
#
_symmetry.space_group_name_H-M   'P 1'
#
loop_
_entity.id
_entity.type
_entity.pdbx_description
1 polymer ?
#
loop_
_entity_poly.entity_id
_entity_poly.type
_entity_poly.pdbx_seq_one_letter_code
_entity_poly.pdbx_strand_id
1 'polypeptide(L)'
;MDRASQVLTEGFPVDLPQTWAARSEYAGVPLTTLYGRARGRPSEKEKAQQQQYLTPAEEKALVAFLLLMSNLGYPVRIKYIPSLALTLAR
;
A
#
# COMPACT_ATOMS: atom_id res chain seq x y z
N MET A 1 1.06 -9.34 1.62
CA MET A 1 2.47 -9.60 1.28
C MET A 1 2.60 -9.57 -0.24
N ASP A 2 3.44 -8.69 -0.79
CA ASP A 2 3.66 -8.61 -2.23
C ASP A 2 4.52 -9.77 -2.75
N ARG A 3 4.48 -10.03 -4.06
CA ARG A 3 5.20 -11.16 -4.70
C ARG A 3 6.69 -11.20 -4.34
N ALA A 4 7.33 -10.04 -4.26
CA ALA A 4 8.75 -9.96 -3.90
C ALA A 4 9.00 -10.38 -2.43
N SER A 5 8.12 -10.03 -1.50
CA SER A 5 8.21 -10.46 -0.11
C SER A 5 7.89 -11.95 0.05
N GLN A 6 6.92 -12.48 -0.71
CA GLN A 6 6.63 -13.92 -0.77
C GLN A 6 7.84 -14.72 -1.20
N VAL A 7 8.57 -14.28 -2.22
CA VAL A 7 9.78 -14.97 -2.72
C VAL A 7 10.91 -15.02 -1.68
N LEU A 8 10.92 -14.10 -0.71
CA LEU A 8 11.90 -14.10 0.38
C LEU A 8 11.50 -15.03 1.53
N THR A 9 10.20 -15.26 1.73
CA THR A 9 9.66 -16.10 2.81
C THR A 9 9.37 -17.53 2.35
N GLU A 10 8.99 -17.72 1.10
CA GLU A 10 8.84 -19.03 0.46
C GLU A 10 10.22 -19.67 0.25
N GLY A 11 10.30 -20.98 0.48
CA GLY A 11 11.53 -21.74 0.30
C GLY A 11 12.06 -21.62 -1.13
N PHE A 12 13.38 -21.37 -1.25
CA PHE A 12 14.06 -21.37 -2.54
C PHE A 12 14.60 -22.79 -2.83
N PRO A 13 14.46 -23.32 -4.06
CA PRO A 13 14.95 -24.66 -4.39
C PRO A 13 16.43 -24.83 -4.02
N VAL A 14 16.75 -25.94 -3.34
CA VAL A 14 18.12 -26.25 -2.90
C VAL A 14 19.05 -26.48 -4.09
N ASP A 15 18.49 -26.94 -5.21
CA ASP A 15 19.22 -27.24 -6.44
C ASP A 15 19.68 -25.98 -7.20
N LEU A 16 19.15 -24.81 -6.85
CA LEU A 16 19.50 -23.54 -7.48
C LEU A 16 20.56 -22.78 -6.66
N PRO A 17 21.47 -22.04 -7.32
CA PRO A 17 22.43 -21.18 -6.62
C PRO A 17 21.69 -20.19 -5.73
N GLN A 18 22.07 -20.09 -4.45
CA GLN A 18 21.42 -19.21 -3.47
C GLN A 18 21.84 -17.73 -3.65
N THR A 19 21.68 -17.22 -4.88
CA THR A 19 22.06 -15.88 -5.31
C THR A 19 20.82 -15.04 -5.60
N TRP A 20 20.98 -13.72 -5.55
CA TRP A 20 19.91 -12.79 -5.90
C TRP A 20 19.47 -12.91 -7.37
N ALA A 21 20.41 -13.25 -8.27
CA ALA A 21 20.13 -13.44 -9.70
C ALA A 21 19.24 -14.67 -9.93
N ALA A 22 19.59 -15.82 -9.36
CA ALA A 22 18.81 -17.04 -9.47
C ALA A 22 17.40 -16.89 -8.87
N ARG A 23 17.28 -16.17 -7.74
CA ARG A 23 15.97 -15.82 -7.16
C ARG A 23 15.13 -14.92 -8.05
N SER A 24 15.76 -13.93 -8.68
CA SER A 24 15.10 -13.02 -9.62
C SER A 24 14.52 -13.78 -10.81
N GLU A 25 15.33 -14.68 -11.39
CA GLU A 25 14.96 -15.52 -12.53
C GLU A 25 13.84 -16.51 -12.18
N TYR A 26 13.97 -17.23 -11.07
CA TYR A 26 12.95 -18.17 -10.59
C TYR A 26 11.60 -17.50 -10.31
N ALA A 27 11.62 -16.32 -9.70
CA ALA A 27 10.41 -15.63 -9.27
C ALA A 27 9.77 -14.73 -10.32
N GLY A 28 10.52 -14.38 -11.38
CA GLY A 28 10.16 -13.34 -12.34
C GLY A 28 10.09 -11.93 -11.72
N VAL A 29 10.77 -11.70 -10.60
CA VAL A 29 10.79 -10.40 -9.90
C VAL A 29 12.17 -9.76 -10.10
N PRO A 30 12.27 -8.46 -10.44
CA PRO A 30 13.56 -7.80 -10.58
C PRO A 30 14.44 -7.93 -9.34
N LEU A 31 15.72 -8.24 -9.55
CA LEU A 31 16.74 -8.39 -8.51
C LEU A 31 16.77 -7.21 -7.53
N THR A 32 16.71 -5.99 -8.06
CA THR A 32 16.75 -4.76 -7.25
C THR A 32 15.55 -4.65 -6.32
N THR A 33 14.38 -5.12 -6.75
CA THR A 33 13.17 -5.18 -5.95
C THR A 33 13.33 -6.20 -4.81
N LEU A 34 13.83 -7.41 -5.10
CA LEU A 34 14.10 -8.42 -4.07
C LEU A 34 15.11 -7.94 -3.03
N TYR A 35 16.21 -7.33 -3.49
CA TYR A 35 17.24 -6.79 -2.62
C TYR A 35 16.70 -5.67 -1.72
N GLY A 36 15.91 -4.76 -2.28
CA GLY A 36 15.26 -3.69 -1.50
C GLY A 36 14.32 -4.25 -0.43
N ARG A 37 13.52 -5.28 -0.76
CA ARG A 37 12.61 -5.95 0.18
C ARG A 37 13.36 -6.66 1.30
N ALA A 38 14.44 -7.37 0.99
CA ALA A 38 15.28 -8.03 1.99
C ALA A 38 15.94 -7.03 2.96
N ARG A 39 16.12 -5.78 2.53
CA ARG A 39 16.59 -4.66 3.35
C ARG A 39 15.48 -3.87 4.05
N GLY A 40 14.23 -4.36 4.00
CA GLY A 40 13.10 -3.76 4.71
C GLY A 40 12.39 -2.63 3.97
N ARG A 41 12.64 -2.41 2.67
CA ARG A 41 11.86 -1.44 1.89
C ARG A 41 10.41 -1.94 1.76
N PRO A 42 9.39 -1.22 2.26
CA PRO A 42 8.00 -1.65 2.15
C PRO A 42 7.49 -1.58 0.71
N SER A 43 6.49 -2.38 0.37
CA SER A 43 5.81 -2.25 -0.91
C SER A 43 5.07 -0.92 -1.03
N GLU A 44 4.76 -0.48 -2.26
CA GLU A 44 4.00 0.75 -2.45
C GLU A 44 2.63 0.68 -1.76
N LYS A 45 1.99 -0.51 -1.78
CA LYS A 45 0.73 -0.75 -1.08
C LYS A 45 0.87 -0.67 0.43
N GLU A 46 1.86 -1.35 1.00
CA GLU A 46 2.12 -1.30 2.44
C GLU A 46 2.53 0.10 2.90
N LYS A 47 3.35 0.78 2.10
CA LYS A 47 3.72 2.17 2.34
C LYS A 47 2.49 3.07 2.29
N ALA A 48 1.62 2.91 1.30
CA ALA A 48 0.38 3.68 1.21
C ALA A 48 -0.51 3.46 2.43
N GLN A 49 -0.67 2.20 2.87
CA GLN A 49 -1.41 1.86 4.10
C GLN A 49 -0.78 2.50 5.35
N GLN A 50 0.54 2.41 5.50
CA GLN A 50 1.26 3.05 6.61
C GLN A 50 1.18 4.58 6.60
N GLN A 51 1.00 5.17 5.41
CA GLN A 51 0.87 6.60 5.22
C GLN A 51 -0.59 7.07 5.19
N GLN A 52 -1.56 6.18 5.44
CA GLN A 52 -2.95 6.59 5.58
C GLN A 52 -3.09 7.52 6.79
N TYR A 53 -3.63 8.71 6.53
CA TYR A 53 -3.86 9.72 7.55
C TYR A 53 -5.11 9.43 8.39
N LEU A 54 -6.12 8.83 7.75
CA LEU A 54 -7.38 8.48 8.36
C LEU A 54 -7.44 6.98 8.62
N THR A 55 -8.14 6.58 9.69
CA THR A 55 -8.46 5.17 9.87
C THR A 55 -9.47 4.71 8.80
N PRO A 56 -9.53 3.41 8.46
CA PRO A 56 -10.51 2.91 7.49
C PRO A 56 -11.97 3.21 7.85
N ALA A 57 -12.27 3.43 9.14
CA ALA A 57 -13.59 3.85 9.60
C ALA A 57 -13.84 5.34 9.32
N GLU A 58 -12.86 6.21 9.60
CA GLU A 58 -12.93 7.64 9.29
C GLU A 58 -13.04 7.90 7.79
N GLU A 59 -12.26 7.20 6.96
CA GLU A 59 -12.34 7.31 5.50
C GLU A 59 -13.76 6.98 5.01
N LYS A 60 -14.36 5.90 5.53
CA LYS A 60 -15.75 5.52 5.19
C LYS A 60 -16.75 6.60 5.60
N ALA A 61 -16.59 7.18 6.79
CA ALA A 61 -17.46 8.25 7.27
C ALA A 61 -17.35 9.50 6.38
N LEU A 62 -16.13 9.88 6.00
CA LEU A 62 -15.88 11.01 5.11
C LEU A 62 -16.50 10.78 3.73
N VAL A 63 -16.33 9.60 3.14
CA VAL A 63 -16.92 9.25 1.85
C VAL A 63 -18.45 9.29 1.91
N ALA A 64 -19.06 8.72 2.96
CA ALA A 64 -20.51 8.76 3.15
C ALA A 64 -21.04 10.21 3.24
N PHE A 65 -20.35 11.08 3.96
CA PHE A 65 -20.67 12.50 4.05
C PHE A 65 -20.56 13.20 2.68
N LEU A 66 -19.47 12.99 1.95
CA LEU A 66 -19.27 13.60 0.63
C LEU A 66 -20.35 13.18 -0.38
N LEU A 67 -20.71 11.89 -0.37
CA LEU A 67 -21.80 11.35 -1.21
C LEU A 67 -23.15 11.93 -0.82
N LEU A 68 -23.45 12.02 0.47
CA LEU A 68 -24.68 12.64 0.97
C LEU A 68 -24.80 14.10 0.50
N MET A 69 -23.74 14.89 0.68
CA MET A 69 -23.71 16.29 0.27
C MET A 69 -23.89 16.44 -1.25
N SER A 70 -23.29 15.57 -2.05
CA SER A 70 -23.48 15.54 -3.50
C SER A 70 -24.93 15.23 -3.88
N ASN A 71 -25.55 14.24 -3.23
CA ASN A 71 -26.95 13.86 -3.49
C ASN A 71 -27.94 14.98 -3.11
N LEU A 72 -27.59 15.79 -2.11
CA LEU A 72 -28.37 16.97 -1.70
C LEU A 72 -28.16 18.18 -2.64
N GLY A 73 -27.33 18.06 -3.67
CA GLY A 73 -27.05 19.15 -4.62
C GLY A 73 -25.95 20.11 -4.18
N TYR A 74 -25.24 19.79 -3.10
CA TYR A 74 -24.16 20.62 -2.53
C TYR A 74 -22.82 19.88 -2.54
N PRO A 75 -22.21 19.64 -3.72
CA PRO A 75 -20.94 18.94 -3.79
C PRO A 75 -19.84 19.71 -3.04
N VAL A 76 -19.17 19.03 -2.11
CA VAL A 76 -18.06 19.59 -1.34
C VAL A 76 -16.86 19.78 -2.27
N ARG A 77 -16.29 20.99 -2.28
CA ARG A 77 -15.09 21.27 -3.10
C ARG A 77 -13.87 20.56 -2.53
N ILE A 78 -13.03 20.00 -3.41
CA ILE A 78 -11.81 19.26 -3.07
C ILE A 78 -10.93 20.00 -2.06
N LYS A 79 -10.82 21.33 -2.17
CA LYS A 79 -10.04 22.17 -1.25
C LYS A 79 -10.44 22.08 0.22
N TYR A 80 -11.66 21.65 0.53
CA TYR A 80 -12.14 21.49 1.91
C TYR A 80 -11.96 20.08 2.46
N ILE A 81 -11.63 19.09 1.62
CA ILE A 81 -11.43 17.69 2.04
C ILE A 81 -10.31 17.57 3.09
N PRO A 82 -9.13 18.22 2.95
CA PRO A 82 -8.10 18.14 3.98
C PRO A 82 -8.54 18.67 5.34
N SER A 83 -9.31 19.77 5.37
CA SER A 83 -9.84 20.33 6.61
C SER A 83 -10.87 19.40 7.25
N LEU A 84 -11.73 18.75 6.46
CA LEU A 84 -12.69 17.77 6.95
C LEU A 84 -11.99 16.51 7.48
N ALA A 85 -10.96 16.02 6.79
CA ALA A 85 -10.14 14.91 7.25
C ALA A 85 -9.47 15.23 8.59
N LEU A 86 -8.89 16.43 8.74
CA LEU A 86 -8.31 16.89 10.00
C LEU A 86 -9.33 16.91 11.16
N THR A 87 -10.58 17.28 10.89
CA THR A 87 -11.63 17.25 11.92
C THR A 87 -12.06 15.84 12.33
N LEU A 88 -11.89 14.86 11.44
CA LEU A 88 -12.25 13.46 11.68
C LEU A 88 -11.15 12.65 12.36
N ALA A 89 -9.87 13.00 12.12
CA ALA A 89 -8.69 12.30 12.64
C ALA A 89 -8.46 12.53 14.16
N ARG A 90 -9.45 12.24 15.00
CA ARG A 90 -9.42 12.42 16.46
C ARG A 90 -9.32 11.10 17.22
#